data_AF-A0A968L040-F1
#
_entry.id   AF-A0A968L040-F1
#
_cell.length_a   1.000
_cell.length_b   1.000
_cell.length_c   1.000
_cell.angle_alpha   90.00
_cell.angle_beta   90.00
_cell.angle_gamma   90.00
#
_symmetry.space_group_name_H-M   'P 1'
#
loop_
_entity.id
_entity.type
_entity.pdbx_description
1 polymer ?
#
loop_
_entity_poly.entity_id
_entity_poly.type
_entity_poly.pdbx_seq_one_letter_code
_entity_poly.pdbx_strand_id
1 'polypeptide(L)'
;MKVNYKFWISLIISSLLGLLIAWIDSRPNWDDSGITAVMIFCVSAFFGFIMINRPWLWALCVGIWIPLNSILFYMNYTAILALIFAFIGSYVGSLFHKLFFKEV
;
A
#
# COMPACT_ATOMS: atom_id res chain seq x y z
N MET A 1 21.68 -11.54 15.44
CA MET A 1 20.91 -10.81 14.40
C MET A 1 20.58 -9.42 14.95
N LYS A 2 21.03 -8.33 14.31
CA LYS A 2 20.60 -6.98 14.73
C LYS A 2 19.16 -6.76 14.25
N VAL A 3 18.24 -6.59 15.17
CA VAL A 3 16.83 -6.26 14.85
C VAL A 3 16.80 -4.86 14.22
N ASN A 4 16.34 -4.76 12.98
CA ASN A 4 16.18 -3.47 12.31
C ASN A 4 14.82 -2.86 12.72
N TYR A 5 14.81 -2.14 13.83
CA TYR A 5 13.59 -1.53 14.38
C TYR A 5 12.86 -0.62 13.37
N LYS A 6 13.60 0.09 12.50
CA LYS A 6 13.00 0.96 11.46
C LYS A 6 12.13 0.17 10.48
N PHE A 7 12.58 -1.03 10.10
CA PHE A 7 11.83 -1.92 9.23
C PHE A 7 10.51 -2.35 9.90
N TRP A 8 10.59 -2.83 11.14
CA TRP A 8 9.40 -3.30 11.88
C TRP A 8 8.39 -2.19 12.14
N ILE A 9 8.87 -1.00 12.53
CA ILE A 9 8.02 0.18 12.71
C ILE A 9 7.31 0.52 11.39
N SER A 10 8.03 0.54 10.27
CA SER A 10 7.44 0.84 8.95
C SER A 10 6.43 -0.23 8.52
N LEU A 11 6.69 -1.49 8.86
CA LEU A 11 5.77 -2.62 8.57
C LEU A 11 4.47 -2.47 9.35
N ILE A 12 4.55 -2.13 10.63
CA ILE A 12 3.37 -1.88 11.46
C ILE A 12 2.60 -0.67 10.93
N ILE A 13 3.28 0.46 10.68
CA ILE A 13 2.62 1.69 10.21
C ILE A 13 1.95 1.49 8.84
N SER A 14 2.66 0.89 7.87
CA SER A 14 2.09 0.64 6.53
C SER A 14 0.86 -0.27 6.59
N SER A 15 0.89 -1.30 7.45
CA SER A 15 -0.26 -2.19 7.66
C SER A 15 -1.45 -1.47 8.31
N LEU A 16 -1.19 -0.62 9.32
CA LEU A 16 -2.23 0.19 9.96
C LEU A 16 -2.86 1.20 8.98
N LEU A 17 -2.05 1.83 8.13
CA LEU A 17 -2.56 2.73 7.09
C LEU A 17 -3.39 1.98 6.04
N GLY A 18 -2.95 0.79 5.62
CA GLY A 18 -3.74 -0.06 4.72
C GLY A 18 -5.09 -0.46 5.30
N LEU A 19 -5.11 -0.86 6.58
CA LEU A 19 -6.35 -1.13 7.33
C LEU A 19 -7.25 0.10 7.43
N LEU A 20 -6.68 1.27 7.70
CA LEU A 20 -7.42 2.52 7.79
C LEU A 20 -8.06 2.88 6.44
N ILE A 21 -7.36 2.72 5.33
CA ILE A 21 -7.92 2.93 3.99
C ILE A 21 -9.05 1.92 3.72
N ALA A 22 -8.85 0.63 4.02
CA ALA A 22 -9.89 -0.38 3.84
C ALA A 22 -11.14 -0.12 4.69
N TRP A 23 -10.97 0.47 5.87
CA TRP A 23 -12.09 0.90 6.71
C TRP A 23 -12.82 2.11 6.13
N ILE A 24 -12.09 3.10 5.57
CA ILE A 24 -12.70 4.23 4.85
C ILE A 24 -13.52 3.72 3.67
N ASP A 25 -12.93 2.82 2.86
CA ASP A 25 -13.55 2.22 1.68
C ASP A 25 -14.82 1.42 2.02
N SER A 26 -14.88 0.82 3.20
CA SER A 26 -16.06 0.09 3.68
C SER A 26 -17.23 0.96 4.15
N ARG A 27 -17.08 2.30 4.18
CA ARG A 27 -18.13 3.17 4.70
C ARG A 27 -19.30 3.26 3.71
N PRO A 28 -20.56 3.17 4.19
CA PRO A 28 -21.73 3.17 3.31
C PRO A 28 -21.91 4.47 2.51
N ASN A 29 -21.27 5.56 2.95
CA ASN A 29 -21.31 6.86 2.26
C ASN A 29 -20.09 7.08 1.33
N TRP A 30 -19.20 6.10 1.21
CA TRP A 30 -18.01 6.18 0.38
C TRP A 30 -18.25 5.41 -0.93
N ASP A 31 -18.57 6.12 -2.01
CA ASP A 31 -18.90 5.54 -3.32
C ASP A 31 -17.78 5.78 -4.37
N ASP A 32 -16.58 6.15 -3.93
CA ASP A 32 -15.49 6.52 -4.83
C ASP A 32 -14.27 5.61 -4.68
N SER A 33 -14.34 4.48 -5.38
CA SER A 33 -13.24 3.52 -5.49
C SER A 33 -11.99 4.09 -6.18
N GLY A 34 -12.16 5.13 -7.00
CA GLY A 34 -11.04 5.83 -7.65
C GLY A 34 -10.17 6.57 -6.65
N ILE A 35 -10.79 7.27 -5.70
CA ILE A 35 -10.06 7.95 -4.61
C ILE A 35 -9.34 6.92 -3.73
N THR A 36 -9.97 5.81 -3.39
CA THR A 36 -9.34 4.72 -2.64
C THR A 36 -8.09 4.20 -3.35
N ALA A 37 -8.17 3.98 -4.67
CA ALA A 37 -7.03 3.54 -5.47
C ALA A 37 -5.86 4.53 -5.43
N VAL A 38 -6.15 5.85 -5.50
CA VAL A 38 -5.14 6.91 -5.37
C VAL A 38 -4.53 6.92 -3.98
N MET A 39 -5.33 6.76 -2.91
CA MET A 39 -4.81 6.68 -1.54
C MET A 39 -3.83 5.52 -1.37
N ILE A 40 -4.20 4.33 -1.84
CA ILE A 40 -3.31 3.16 -1.81
C ILE A 40 -2.03 3.45 -2.60
N PHE A 41 -2.16 3.95 -3.83
CA PHE A 41 -1.02 4.27 -4.68
C PHE A 41 -0.05 5.22 -3.95
N CYS A 42 -0.54 6.32 -3.37
CA CYS A 42 0.27 7.31 -2.67
C CYS A 42 0.97 6.73 -1.44
N VAL A 43 0.25 5.98 -0.60
CA VAL A 43 0.83 5.38 0.61
C VAL A 43 1.85 4.31 0.23
N SER A 44 1.53 3.42 -0.71
CA SER A 44 2.47 2.42 -1.21
C SER A 44 3.70 3.07 -1.84
N ALA A 45 3.54 4.14 -2.62
CA ALA A 45 4.65 4.90 -3.20
C ALA A 45 5.55 5.52 -2.14
N PHE A 46 4.99 6.11 -1.09
CA PHE A 46 5.77 6.67 0.02
C PHE A 46 6.65 5.60 0.70
N PHE A 47 6.09 4.44 1.02
CA PHE A 47 6.87 3.34 1.62
C PHE A 47 7.87 2.74 0.64
N GLY A 48 7.51 2.57 -0.64
CA GLY A 48 8.41 2.13 -1.69
C GLY A 48 9.61 3.06 -1.88
N PHE A 49 9.39 4.37 -1.71
CA PHE A 49 10.41 5.40 -1.78
C PHE A 49 11.36 5.38 -0.57
N ILE A 50 10.84 5.20 0.66
CA ILE A 50 11.69 5.18 1.86
C ILE A 50 12.42 3.83 2.02
N MET A 51 11.77 2.72 1.65
CA MET A 51 12.23 1.35 1.92
C MET A 51 12.40 0.53 0.63
N ILE A 52 13.40 0.91 -0.16
CA ILE A 52 13.65 0.48 -1.55
C ILE A 52 13.90 -1.02 -1.72
N ASN A 53 14.40 -1.71 -0.69
CA ASN A 53 14.88 -3.09 -0.84
C ASN A 53 13.77 -4.11 -1.11
N ARG A 54 12.51 -3.81 -0.73
CA ARG A 54 11.38 -4.74 -0.82
C ARG A 54 10.07 -4.01 -1.17
N PRO A 55 9.95 -3.37 -2.34
CA PRO A 55 8.76 -2.61 -2.71
C PRO A 55 7.48 -3.47 -2.72
N TRP A 56 7.59 -4.72 -3.17
CA TRP A 56 6.47 -5.67 -3.19
C TRP A 56 5.86 -5.91 -1.80
N LEU A 57 6.67 -5.87 -0.72
CA LEU A 57 6.17 -6.08 0.63
C LEU A 57 5.28 -4.92 1.07
N TRP A 58 5.66 -3.68 0.77
CA TRP A 58 4.88 -2.48 1.12
C TRP A 58 3.57 -2.40 0.34
N ALA A 59 3.58 -2.83 -0.93
CA ALA A 59 2.36 -2.97 -1.72
C ALA A 59 1.37 -3.93 -1.06
N LEU A 60 1.85 -5.09 -0.56
CA LEU A 60 1.00 -6.04 0.15
C LEU A 60 0.52 -5.50 1.50
N CYS A 61 1.42 -4.95 2.33
CA CYS A 61 1.05 -4.42 3.65
C CYS A 61 -0.03 -3.34 3.56
N VAL A 62 -0.02 -2.52 2.51
CA VAL A 62 -1.03 -1.45 2.32
C VAL A 62 -2.26 -1.98 1.57
N GLY A 63 -2.06 -2.65 0.44
CA GLY A 63 -3.12 -2.94 -0.52
C GLY A 63 -3.95 -4.20 -0.24
N ILE A 64 -3.44 -5.18 0.52
CA ILE A 64 -4.12 -6.48 0.71
C ILE A 64 -5.47 -6.35 1.44
N TRP A 65 -5.62 -5.33 2.29
CA TRP A 65 -6.77 -5.19 3.18
C TRP A 65 -8.06 -4.91 2.42
N ILE A 66 -7.99 -4.24 1.27
CA ILE A 66 -9.18 -3.92 0.45
C ILE A 66 -9.81 -5.16 -0.16
N PRO A 67 -9.10 -5.97 -1.00
CA PRO A 67 -9.67 -7.19 -1.54
C PRO A 67 -10.05 -8.17 -0.43
N LEU A 68 -9.29 -8.23 0.66
CA LEU A 68 -9.61 -9.12 1.77
C LEU A 68 -10.96 -8.75 2.42
N ASN A 69 -11.20 -7.46 2.69
CA ASN A 69 -12.47 -6.97 3.22
C ASN A 69 -13.62 -7.18 2.19
N SER A 70 -13.40 -6.79 0.94
CA SER A 70 -14.39 -6.90 -0.13
C SER A 70 -14.82 -8.34 -0.43
N ILE A 71 -13.87 -9.28 -0.47
CA ILE A 71 -14.15 -10.68 -0.76
C ILE A 71 -14.85 -11.34 0.43
N LEU A 72 -14.39 -11.11 1.66
CA LEU A 72 -14.94 -11.77 2.84
C LEU A 72 -16.38 -11.35 3.16
N PHE A 73 -16.70 -10.06 3.00
CA PHE A 73 -18.02 -9.54 3.39
C PHE A 73 -18.99 -9.36 2.23
N TYR A 74 -18.50 -9.18 0.99
CA TYR A 74 -19.34 -8.82 -0.16
C TYR A 74 -19.17 -9.75 -1.36
N MET A 75 -18.30 -10.77 -1.29
CA MET A 75 -17.98 -11.69 -2.41
C MET A 75 -17.57 -10.95 -3.69
N ASN A 76 -17.04 -9.73 -3.56
CA ASN A 76 -16.65 -8.90 -4.69
C ASN A 76 -15.16 -9.05 -4.97
N TYR A 77 -14.85 -9.85 -5.99
CA TYR A 77 -13.50 -10.16 -6.45
C TYR A 77 -12.84 -9.04 -7.26
N THR A 78 -13.61 -8.05 -7.75
CA THR A 78 -13.05 -6.93 -8.53
C THR A 78 -12.09 -6.06 -7.72
N ALA A 79 -12.24 -6.06 -6.39
CA ALA A 79 -11.34 -5.36 -5.46
C ALA A 79 -9.89 -5.84 -5.50
N ILE A 80 -9.59 -7.00 -6.12
CA ILE A 80 -8.21 -7.44 -6.38
C ILE A 80 -7.44 -6.41 -7.24
N LEU A 81 -8.14 -5.64 -8.08
CA LEU A 81 -7.53 -4.56 -8.85
C LEU A 81 -6.85 -3.50 -7.97
N ALA A 82 -7.28 -3.33 -6.71
CA ALA A 82 -6.63 -2.41 -5.76
C ALA A 82 -5.16 -2.78 -5.51
N LEU A 83 -4.80 -4.07 -5.57
CA LEU A 83 -3.41 -4.50 -5.44
C LEU A 83 -2.54 -3.99 -6.59
N ILE A 84 -3.09 -3.91 -7.81
CA ILE A 84 -2.36 -3.40 -8.97
C ILE A 84 -1.88 -1.97 -8.69
N PHE A 85 -2.76 -1.11 -8.18
CA PHE A 85 -2.40 0.26 -7.79
C PHE A 85 -1.37 0.31 -6.66
N ALA A 86 -1.47 -0.58 -5.66
CA ALA A 86 -0.48 -0.69 -4.59
C ALA A 86 0.91 -1.07 -5.11
N PHE A 87 0.97 -2.05 -6.01
CA PHE A 87 2.21 -2.50 -6.63
C PHE A 87 2.81 -1.39 -7.49
N ILE A 88 2.02 -0.79 -8.38
CA ILE A 88 2.49 0.33 -9.21
C ILE A 88 3.02 1.45 -8.31
N GLY A 89 2.26 1.87 -7.29
CA GLY A 89 2.69 2.90 -6.35
C GLY A 89 4.04 2.58 -5.71
N SER A 90 4.18 1.41 -5.07
CA SER A 90 5.41 1.03 -4.38
C SER A 90 6.63 0.94 -5.31
N TYR A 91 6.46 0.37 -6.51
CA TYR A 91 7.55 0.31 -7.48
C TYR A 91 7.91 1.68 -8.05
N VAL A 92 6.92 2.53 -8.32
CA VAL A 92 7.14 3.93 -8.72
C VAL A 92 7.92 4.66 -7.64
N GLY A 93 7.50 4.60 -6.38
CA GLY A 93 8.23 5.22 -5.27
C GLY A 93 9.69 4.75 -5.17
N SER A 94 9.91 3.44 -5.28
CA SER A 94 11.25 2.85 -5.27
C SER A 94 12.11 3.33 -6.44
N LEU A 95 11.53 3.42 -7.64
CA LEU A 95 12.21 3.94 -8.83
C LEU A 95 12.54 5.42 -8.68
N PHE A 96 11.60 6.23 -8.18
CA PHE A 96 11.85 7.65 -7.91
C PHE A 96 13.00 7.84 -6.93
N HIS A 97 13.06 7.09 -5.84
CA HIS A 97 14.21 7.16 -4.94
C HIS A 97 15.53 6.88 -5.68
N LYS A 98 15.56 5.81 -6.48
CA LYS A 98 16.75 5.43 -7.26
C LYS A 98 17.12 6.44 -8.37
N LEU A 99 16.19 7.27 -8.82
CA LEU A 99 16.47 8.29 -9.83
C LEU A 99 17.01 9.58 -9.18
N PHE A 100 16.44 9.99 -8.04
CA PHE A 100 16.77 11.26 -7.40
C PHE A 100 17.92 11.17 -6.37
N PHE A 101 18.08 10.03 -5.69
CA PHE A 101 19.08 9.85 -4.63
C PHE A 101 20.23 8.96 -5.08
N LYS A 102 20.29 8.66 -6.38
CA LYS A 102 21.46 8.05 -7.00
C LYS A 102 22.42 9.17 -7.43
N GLU A 103 23.05 9.78 -6.43
CA GLU A 103 24.33 10.46 -6.59
C GLU A 103 25.38 9.70 -5.78
N VAL A 104 26.37 9.18 -6.52
CA VAL A 104 27.66 8.54 -6.13
C VAL A 104 27.59 7.11 -5.59
#